data_AF-A0A9E5NSS4-F1
#
_entry.id   AF-A0A9E5NSS4-F1
#
_cell.length_a   1.000
_cell.length_b   1.000
_cell.length_c   1.000
_cell.angle_alpha   90.00
_cell.angle_beta   90.00
_cell.angle_gamma   90.00
#
_symmetry.space_group_name_H-M   'P 1'
#
loop_
_entity.id
_entity.type
_entity.pdbx_description
1 polymer ?
#
loop_
_entity_poly.entity_id
_entity_poly.type
_entity_poly.pdbx_seq_one_letter_code
_entity_poly.pdbx_strand_id
1 'polypeptide(L)'
;MVHLSNETLSELLDGSPAPGVQEHLASCSVCQGELEVLRRMRTQLRDLPQLDPPPDLWSRIEERLPYGDEQRRLGRLGRVALRVAAMAAVFVIGLALGQAFQLGESGDEVARPVAGVPPTVVDASEAASPASLADAMAEVRRLASEYDAALMNLQRMTQGRSAPGTSSLARQRLANLEALVEASRAALATDPADPVLNAYLFTAVAERDAMMSQLSSARGSGSGVVWR
;
A
#
# COMPACT_ATOMS: atom_id res chain seq x y z
N MET A 1 -19.62 34.37 4.52
CA MET A 1 -19.69 33.46 5.67
C MET A 1 -19.43 32.05 5.16
N VAL A 2 -18.63 31.26 5.87
CA VAL A 2 -18.27 29.90 5.44
C VAL A 2 -19.35 28.94 5.94
N HIS A 3 -19.95 28.16 5.04
CA HIS A 3 -20.94 27.13 5.35
C HIS A 3 -20.27 25.76 5.46
N LEU A 4 -20.95 24.80 6.10
CA LEU A 4 -20.50 23.40 6.14
C LEU A 4 -20.67 22.77 4.76
N SER A 5 -19.81 21.81 4.42
CA SER A 5 -19.97 21.04 3.19
C SER A 5 -21.05 19.97 3.34
N ASN A 6 -21.58 19.48 2.22
CA ASN A 6 -22.61 18.44 2.22
C ASN A 6 -22.09 17.13 2.82
N GLU A 7 -20.81 16.84 2.60
CA GLU A 7 -20.11 15.69 3.15
C GLU A 7 -20.11 15.76 4.68
N THR A 8 -19.76 16.90 5.28
CA THR A 8 -19.77 17.08 6.74
C THR A 8 -21.17 16.96 7.34
N LEU A 9 -22.20 17.44 6.63
CA LEU A 9 -23.60 17.25 7.07
C LEU A 9 -24.03 15.78 6.97
N SER A 10 -23.54 15.04 5.97
CA SER A 10 -23.83 13.61 5.80
C SER A 10 -23.12 12.77 6.87
N GLU A 11 -21.85 13.07 7.18
CA GLU A 11 -21.10 12.44 8.28
C GLU A 11 -21.79 12.63 9.64
N LEU A 12 -22.37 13.81 9.88
CA LEU A 12 -23.20 14.06 11.08
C LEU A 12 -24.42 13.13 11.14
N LEU A 13 -25.10 12.89 10.00
CA LEU A 13 -26.25 11.99 9.94
C LEU A 13 -25.85 10.52 10.11
N ASP A 14 -24.65 10.15 9.67
CA ASP A 14 -24.12 8.79 9.79
C ASP A 14 -23.50 8.50 11.17
N GLY A 15 -23.51 9.49 12.07
CA GLY A 15 -23.07 9.33 13.46
C GLY A 15 -21.57 9.57 13.68
N SER A 16 -20.89 10.20 12.71
CA SER A 16 -19.47 10.55 12.79
C SER A 16 -19.25 12.08 12.66
N PRO A 17 -19.78 12.91 13.58
CA PRO A 17 -19.68 14.34 13.43
C PRO A 17 -18.25 14.87 13.62
N ALA A 18 -17.80 15.71 12.70
CA ALA A 18 -16.61 16.52 12.89
C ALA A 18 -16.76 17.50 14.08
N PRO A 19 -15.67 17.82 14.81
CA PRO A 19 -15.71 18.78 15.91
C PRO A 19 -16.14 20.19 15.43
N GLY A 20 -16.91 20.90 16.24
CA GLY A 20 -17.39 22.27 15.94
C GLY A 20 -18.64 22.36 15.06
N VAL A 21 -19.10 21.25 14.47
CA VAL A 21 -20.31 21.22 13.63
C VAL A 21 -21.57 21.67 14.39
N GLN A 22 -21.74 21.23 15.63
CA GLN A 22 -22.92 21.61 16.43
C GLN A 22 -22.96 23.10 16.78
N GLU A 23 -21.80 23.71 17.07
CA GLU A 23 -21.69 25.14 17.35
C GLU A 23 -21.99 25.98 16.11
N HIS A 24 -21.50 25.55 14.95
CA HIS A 24 -21.86 26.17 13.68
C HIS A 24 -23.37 26.04 13.40
N LEU A 25 -23.94 24.86 13.60
CA LEU A 25 -25.38 24.64 13.41
C LEU A 25 -26.22 25.47 14.38
N ALA A 26 -25.73 25.80 15.58
CA ALA A 26 -26.46 26.69 16.49
C ALA A 26 -26.55 28.14 15.98
N SER A 27 -25.62 28.56 15.12
CA SER A 27 -25.51 29.94 14.63
C SER A 27 -25.88 30.15 13.15
N CYS A 28 -25.96 29.09 12.35
CA CYS A 28 -26.20 29.19 10.90
C CYS A 28 -27.53 28.55 10.46
N SER A 29 -28.52 29.38 10.13
CA SER A 29 -29.84 28.92 9.64
C SER A 29 -29.79 28.24 8.27
N VAL A 30 -28.83 28.60 7.42
CA VAL A 30 -28.66 27.97 6.09
C VAL A 30 -28.28 26.50 6.24
N CYS A 31 -27.25 26.20 7.03
CA CYS A 31 -26.80 24.84 7.30
C CYS A 31 -27.85 24.02 8.06
N GLN A 32 -28.63 24.65 8.95
CA GLN A 32 -29.80 24.01 9.57
C GLN A 32 -30.84 23.59 8.52
N GLY A 33 -31.14 24.47 7.55
CA GLY A 33 -32.07 24.18 6.46
C GLY A 33 -31.62 23.03 5.56
N GLU A 34 -30.34 22.99 5.20
CA GLU A 34 -29.76 21.89 4.42
C GLU A 34 -29.81 20.55 5.18
N LEU A 35 -29.49 20.56 6.47
CA LEU A 35 -29.59 19.37 7.32
C LEU A 35 -31.04 18.86 7.41
N GLU A 36 -32.02 19.75 7.49
CA GLU A 36 -33.45 19.42 7.49
C GLU A 36 -33.86 18.73 6.17
N VAL A 37 -33.34 19.20 5.02
CA VAL A 37 -33.57 18.57 3.71
C VAL A 37 -33.03 17.15 3.69
N LEU A 38 -31.78 16.95 4.12
CA LEU A 38 -31.14 15.63 4.17
C LEU A 38 -31.88 14.67 5.12
N ARG A 39 -32.32 15.15 6.28
CA ARG A 39 -33.14 14.36 7.22
C ARG A 39 -34.45 13.90 6.60
N ARG A 40 -35.17 14.78 5.89
CA ARG A 40 -36.41 14.42 5.19
C ARG A 40 -36.17 13.35 4.13
N MET A 41 -35.13 13.48 3.32
CA MET A 41 -34.75 12.47 2.32
C MET A 41 -34.45 11.13 2.99
N ARG A 42 -33.68 11.12 4.09
CA ARG A 42 -33.38 9.90 4.84
C ARG A 42 -34.65 9.24 5.38
N THR A 43 -35.59 10.01 5.92
CA THR A 43 -36.88 9.47 6.39
C THR A 43 -37.66 8.84 5.24
N GLN A 44 -37.78 9.53 4.10
CA GLN A 44 -38.45 8.98 2.91
C GLN A 44 -37.81 7.67 2.43
N LEU A 45 -36.47 7.60 2.43
CA LEU A 45 -35.73 6.38 2.08
C LEU A 45 -35.95 5.24 3.08
N ARG A 46 -36.09 5.56 4.37
CA ARG A 46 -36.37 4.57 5.43
C ARG A 46 -37.79 4.02 5.36
N ASP A 47 -38.73 4.81 4.86
CA ASP A 47 -40.13 4.42 4.72
C ASP A 47 -40.40 3.53 3.48
N LEU A 48 -39.37 3.23 2.68
CA LEU A 48 -39.51 2.27 1.59
C LEU A 48 -39.85 0.88 2.14
N PRO A 49 -40.64 0.08 1.38
CA PRO A 49 -40.91 -1.31 1.73
C PRO A 49 -39.60 -2.08 1.94
N GLN A 50 -39.52 -2.81 3.06
CA GLN A 50 -38.41 -3.70 3.29
C GLN A 50 -38.53 -4.89 2.34
N LEU A 51 -37.52 -5.09 1.49
CA LEU A 51 -37.44 -6.30 0.66
C LEU A 51 -36.87 -7.43 1.51
N ASP A 52 -37.64 -8.50 1.68
CA ASP A 52 -37.13 -9.71 2.28
C ASP A 52 -36.11 -10.36 1.33
N PRO A 53 -34.89 -10.68 1.82
CA PRO A 53 -33.93 -11.39 1.00
C PRO A 53 -34.44 -12.81 0.68
N PRO A 54 -34.06 -13.40 -0.46
CA PRO A 54 -34.31 -14.80 -0.74
C PRO A 54 -33.77 -15.69 0.41
N PRO A 55 -34.46 -16.77 0.79
CA PRO A 55 -34.07 -17.60 1.94
C PRO A 55 -32.71 -18.26 1.78
N ASP A 56 -32.26 -18.46 0.53
CA ASP A 56 -30.96 -19.04 0.18
C ASP A 56 -29.83 -18.00 0.08
N LEU A 57 -30.13 -16.69 0.22
CA LEU A 57 -29.12 -15.63 0.07
C LEU A 57 -27.96 -15.83 1.03
N TRP A 58 -28.26 -16.12 2.30
CA TRP A 58 -27.23 -16.26 3.32
C TRP A 58 -26.33 -17.48 3.07
N SER A 59 -26.92 -18.62 2.74
CA SER A 59 -26.16 -19.83 2.37
C SER A 59 -25.27 -19.59 1.16
N ARG A 60 -25.78 -18.90 0.14
CA ARG A 60 -25.00 -18.52 -1.07
C ARG A 60 -23.86 -17.55 -0.75
N ILE A 61 -23.99 -16.71 0.27
CA ILE A 61 -22.93 -15.82 0.75
C ILE A 61 -21.88 -16.64 1.52
N GLU A 62 -22.31 -17.52 2.43
CA GLU A 62 -21.42 -18.40 3.20
C GLU A 62 -20.61 -19.33 2.29
N GLU A 63 -21.21 -19.90 1.24
CA GLU A 63 -20.50 -20.72 0.25
C GLU A 63 -19.42 -19.95 -0.52
N ARG A 64 -19.60 -18.64 -0.69
CA ARG A 64 -18.63 -17.76 -1.36
C ARG A 64 -17.61 -17.16 -0.39
N LEU A 65 -17.85 -17.26 0.91
CA LEU A 65 -16.93 -16.81 1.93
C LEU A 65 -15.99 -17.97 2.28
N PRO A 66 -14.71 -17.90 1.90
CA PRO A 66 -13.74 -18.91 2.31
C PRO A 66 -13.56 -18.78 3.83
N TYR A 67 -14.12 -19.73 4.58
CA TYR A 67 -13.78 -19.89 5.99
C TYR A 67 -12.29 -20.25 6.05
N GLY A 68 -11.48 -19.36 6.66
CA GLY A 68 -10.01 -19.36 6.64
C GLY A 68 -9.30 -20.52 7.34
N ASP A 69 -9.75 -21.75 7.18
CA ASP A 69 -9.13 -22.97 7.72
C ASP A 69 -8.12 -23.60 6.74
N GLU A 70 -8.31 -23.43 5.44
CA GLU A 70 -7.48 -24.06 4.40
C GLU A 70 -6.06 -23.44 4.35
N GLN A 71 -5.97 -22.12 4.48
CA GLN A 71 -4.69 -21.39 4.53
C GLN A 71 -3.85 -21.70 5.79
N ARG A 72 -4.49 -22.07 6.91
CA ARG A 72 -3.77 -22.45 8.15
C ARG A 72 -3.10 -23.82 8.04
N ARG A 73 -3.65 -24.74 7.23
CA ARG A 73 -3.08 -26.08 7.01
C ARG A 73 -1.86 -26.03 6.10
N LEU A 74 -1.94 -25.32 4.97
CA LEU A 74 -0.80 -25.21 4.04
C LEU A 74 0.39 -24.46 4.68
N GLY A 75 0.14 -23.38 5.42
CA GLY A 75 1.21 -22.64 6.12
C GLY A 75 1.86 -23.40 7.28
N ARG A 76 1.24 -24.46 7.81
CA ARG A 76 1.84 -25.32 8.86
C ARG A 76 2.73 -26.40 8.24
N LEU A 77 2.29 -27.03 7.15
CA LEU A 77 3.07 -28.03 6.41
C LEU A 77 4.33 -27.41 5.76
N GLY A 78 4.22 -26.21 5.16
CA GLY A 78 5.37 -25.49 4.61
C GLY A 78 6.43 -25.13 5.65
N ARG A 79 6.02 -24.76 6.88
CA ARG A 79 6.95 -24.47 7.99
C ARG A 79 7.64 -25.73 8.53
N VAL A 80 6.99 -26.88 8.52
CA VAL A 80 7.62 -28.16 8.90
C VAL A 80 8.62 -28.59 7.83
N ALA A 81 8.26 -28.51 6.56
CA ALA A 81 9.17 -28.81 5.45
C ALA A 81 10.42 -27.90 5.46
N LEU A 82 10.24 -26.61 5.73
CA LEU A 82 11.35 -25.64 5.85
C LEU A 82 12.28 -25.98 7.04
N ARG A 83 11.73 -26.44 8.17
CA ARG A 83 12.53 -26.87 9.34
C ARG A 83 13.34 -28.14 9.05
N VAL A 84 12.76 -29.10 8.35
CA VAL A 84 13.46 -30.34 7.94
C VAL A 84 14.57 -30.02 6.93
N ALA A 85 14.30 -29.14 5.95
CA ALA A 85 15.31 -28.69 5.00
C ALA A 85 16.47 -27.93 5.68
N ALA A 86 16.17 -27.08 6.67
CA ALA A 86 17.19 -26.38 7.45
C ALA A 86 18.07 -27.34 8.27
N MET A 87 17.49 -28.39 8.86
CA MET A 87 18.26 -29.43 9.58
C MET A 87 19.18 -30.22 8.63
N ALA A 88 18.71 -30.57 7.43
CA ALA A 88 19.52 -31.25 6.43
C ALA A 88 20.70 -30.38 5.94
N ALA A 89 20.48 -29.07 5.75
CA ALA A 89 21.52 -28.14 5.32
C ALA A 89 22.64 -27.99 6.37
N VAL A 90 22.30 -27.91 7.66
CA VAL A 90 23.30 -27.87 8.75
C VAL A 90 24.13 -29.15 8.79
N PHE A 91 23.51 -30.30 8.54
CA PHE A 91 24.20 -31.60 8.53
C PHE A 91 25.18 -31.71 7.36
N VAL A 92 24.81 -31.26 6.15
CA VAL A 92 25.68 -31.26 4.97
C VAL A 92 26.85 -30.28 5.13
N ILE A 93 26.59 -29.08 5.66
CA ILE A 93 27.63 -28.08 5.93
C ILE A 93 28.62 -28.59 6.99
N GLY A 94 28.12 -29.21 8.07
CA GLY A 94 28.97 -29.83 9.10
C GLY A 94 29.85 -30.97 8.57
N LEU A 95 29.31 -31.81 7.67
CA LEU A 95 30.07 -32.87 7.00
C LEU A 95 31.15 -32.32 6.06
N ALA A 96 30.85 -31.24 5.32
CA ALA A 96 31.81 -30.60 4.41
C ALA A 96 32.96 -29.91 5.16
N LEU A 97 32.66 -29.19 6.26
CA LEU A 97 33.67 -28.58 7.13
C LEU A 97 34.55 -29.62 7.84
N GLY A 98 33.97 -30.77 8.24
CA GLY A 98 34.71 -31.87 8.84
C GLY A 98 35.70 -32.54 7.88
N GLN A 99 35.33 -32.67 6.59
CA GLN A 99 36.20 -33.23 5.55
C GLN A 99 37.34 -32.26 5.17
N ALA A 100 37.07 -30.96 5.17
CA ALA A 100 38.07 -29.93 4.84
C ALA A 100 39.18 -29.82 5.90
N PHE A 101 38.87 -30.05 7.18
CA PHE A 101 39.88 -30.04 8.25
C PHE A 101 40.77 -31.30 8.28
N GLN A 102 40.39 -32.39 7.61
CA GLN A 102 41.21 -33.62 7.53
C GLN A 102 42.20 -33.64 6.36
N LEU A 103 42.08 -32.72 5.40
CA LEU A 103 42.93 -32.68 4.19
C LEU A 103 43.82 -31.43 4.10
N GLY A 104 43.77 -30.54 5.10
CA GLY A 104 44.47 -29.26 5.13
C GLY A 104 45.85 -29.28 5.80
N GLU A 105 46.61 -30.36 5.64
CA GLU A 105 48.02 -30.41 6.05
C GLU A 105 48.84 -31.04 4.92
N SER A 106 49.04 -30.30 3.81
CA SER A 106 50.09 -30.54 2.80
C SER A 106 50.07 -29.44 1.73
N GLY A 107 51.21 -28.77 1.55
CA GLY A 107 51.68 -28.39 0.22
C GLY A 107 51.49 -26.94 -0.22
N ASP A 108 52.50 -26.14 0.13
CA ASP A 108 53.05 -25.01 -0.63
C ASP A 108 53.07 -25.25 -2.16
N GLU A 109 52.55 -24.32 -2.98
CA GLU A 109 53.02 -24.13 -4.37
C GLU A 109 52.64 -22.74 -4.96
N VAL A 110 53.58 -21.80 -4.86
CA VAL A 110 54.10 -20.85 -5.87
C VAL A 110 53.13 -20.04 -6.76
N ALA A 111 53.08 -18.74 -6.46
CA ALA A 111 52.55 -17.67 -7.31
C ALA A 111 53.45 -17.38 -8.54
N ARG A 112 52.82 -17.12 -9.70
CA ARG A 112 53.44 -16.55 -10.90
C ARG A 112 52.84 -15.17 -11.19
N PRO A 113 53.63 -14.09 -11.33
CA PRO A 113 53.09 -12.80 -11.75
C PRO A 113 53.07 -12.69 -13.28
N VAL A 114 51.92 -12.32 -13.85
CA VAL A 114 51.81 -11.83 -15.22
C VAL A 114 51.93 -10.30 -15.17
N ALA A 115 53.04 -9.79 -15.72
CA ALA A 115 53.24 -8.37 -15.94
C ALA A 115 52.48 -7.91 -17.18
N GLY A 116 51.78 -6.77 -17.10
CA GLY A 116 51.41 -6.01 -18.29
C GLY A 116 49.94 -5.57 -18.46
N VAL A 117 49.28 -5.11 -17.40
CA VAL A 117 48.15 -4.16 -17.50
C VAL A 117 48.22 -3.31 -16.22
N PRO A 118 48.27 -1.97 -16.25
CA PRO A 118 48.02 -1.18 -15.05
C PRO A 118 46.50 -1.20 -14.78
N PRO A 119 46.00 -1.89 -13.75
CA PRO A 119 44.66 -1.57 -13.26
C PRO A 119 44.75 -0.15 -12.70
N THR A 120 43.94 0.76 -13.24
CA THR A 120 43.45 1.87 -12.43
C THR A 120 42.61 1.19 -11.36
N VAL A 121 43.26 0.84 -10.25
CA VAL A 121 42.58 0.39 -9.04
C VAL A 121 41.84 1.62 -8.57
N VAL A 122 40.55 1.69 -8.93
CA VAL A 122 39.62 2.46 -8.12
C VAL A 122 39.75 1.81 -6.76
N ASP A 123 40.31 2.54 -5.81
CA ASP A 123 40.53 2.07 -4.46
C ASP A 123 39.16 1.71 -3.89
N ALA A 124 38.80 0.43 -3.98
CA ALA A 124 37.71 -0.16 -3.23
C ALA A 124 38.21 -0.35 -1.79
N SER A 125 38.73 0.71 -1.19
CA SER A 125 39.05 0.77 0.23
C SER A 125 37.76 1.15 0.95
N GLU A 126 37.31 0.20 1.77
CA GLU A 126 36.31 0.31 2.83
C GLU A 126 34.83 0.48 2.44
N ALA A 127 34.28 -0.55 1.79
CA ALA A 127 32.99 -1.06 2.26
C ALA A 127 33.27 -2.09 3.37
N ALA A 128 33.43 -1.61 4.60
CA ALA A 128 33.54 -2.49 5.76
C ALA A 128 32.31 -3.41 5.78
N SER A 129 32.55 -4.73 5.76
CA SER A 129 31.45 -5.70 5.93
C SER A 129 30.80 -5.45 7.30
N PRO A 130 29.46 -5.35 7.37
CA PRO A 130 28.80 -5.01 8.63
C PRO A 130 29.16 -6.06 9.68
N ALA A 131 29.71 -5.61 10.80
CA ALA A 131 30.17 -6.49 11.88
C ALA A 131 29.01 -7.27 12.54
N SER A 132 27.77 -6.80 12.34
CA SER A 132 26.56 -7.45 12.82
C SER A 132 25.35 -7.18 11.91
N LEU A 133 24.31 -8.01 12.05
CA LEU A 133 23.02 -7.78 11.39
C LEU A 133 22.39 -6.43 11.80
N ALA A 134 22.63 -5.99 13.04
CA ALA A 134 22.14 -4.70 13.52
C ALA A 134 22.78 -3.54 12.75
N ASP A 135 24.08 -3.61 12.50
CA ASP A 135 24.81 -2.60 11.73
C ASP A 135 24.39 -2.62 10.26
N ALA A 136 24.22 -3.82 9.67
CA ALA A 136 23.72 -3.96 8.31
C ALA A 136 22.32 -3.32 8.14
N MET A 137 21.41 -3.55 9.08
CA MET A 137 20.08 -2.94 9.06
C MET A 137 20.13 -1.43 9.29
N ALA A 138 21.04 -0.93 10.13
CA ALA A 138 21.23 0.51 10.33
C ALA A 138 21.70 1.18 9.04
N GLU A 139 22.62 0.55 8.31
CA GLU A 139 23.13 1.05 7.04
C GLU A 139 22.04 1.07 5.96
N VAL A 140 21.22 0.02 5.86
CA VAL A 140 20.06 0.01 4.95
C VAL A 140 19.09 1.14 5.26
N ARG A 141 18.80 1.42 6.54
CA ARG A 141 17.92 2.53 6.93
C ARG A 141 18.53 3.89 6.57
N ARG A 142 19.84 4.06 6.75
CA ARG A 142 20.56 5.27 6.36
C ARG A 142 20.44 5.50 4.85
N LEU A 143 20.75 4.49 4.05
CA LEU A 143 20.65 4.55 2.59
C LEU A 143 19.22 4.81 2.11
N ALA A 144 18.22 4.18 2.73
CA ALA A 144 16.82 4.44 2.42
C ALA A 144 16.45 5.91 2.67
N SER A 145 16.87 6.48 3.81
CA SER A 145 16.60 7.88 4.14
C SER A 145 17.29 8.87 3.18
N GLU A 146 18.49 8.53 2.71
CA GLU A 146 19.22 9.33 1.72
C GLU A 146 18.55 9.28 0.35
N TYR A 147 18.07 8.10 -0.05
CA TYR A 147 17.32 7.92 -1.29
C TYR A 147 16.00 8.70 -1.28
N ASP A 148 15.25 8.64 -0.18
CA ASP A 148 14.00 9.41 -0.02
C ASP A 148 14.27 10.92 -0.07
N ALA A 149 15.32 11.39 0.59
CA ALA A 149 15.72 12.80 0.54
C ALA A 149 16.11 13.24 -0.88
N ALA A 150 16.81 12.39 -1.64
CA ALA A 150 17.16 12.64 -3.03
C ALA A 150 15.93 12.72 -3.95
N LEU A 151 14.96 11.82 -3.77
CA LEU A 151 13.68 11.86 -4.49
C LEU A 151 12.90 13.14 -4.20
N MET A 152 12.83 13.57 -2.94
CA MET A 152 12.16 14.83 -2.58
C MET A 152 12.84 16.04 -3.23
N ASN A 153 14.17 16.05 -3.29
CA ASN A 153 14.92 17.12 -3.95
C ASN A 153 14.65 17.15 -5.47
N LEU A 154 14.66 15.99 -6.12
CA LEU A 154 14.30 15.84 -7.54
C LEU A 154 12.88 16.35 -7.80
N GLN A 155 11.92 15.94 -6.96
CA GLN A 155 10.54 16.42 -7.04
C GLN A 155 10.47 17.94 -6.92
N ARG A 156 11.15 18.55 -5.95
CA ARG A 156 11.18 20.01 -5.77
C ARG A 156 11.73 20.74 -7.01
N MET A 157 12.80 20.22 -7.61
CA MET A 157 13.39 20.78 -8.84
C MET A 157 12.42 20.68 -10.04
N THR A 158 11.66 19.58 -10.14
CA THR A 158 10.66 19.40 -11.20
C THR A 158 9.38 20.22 -10.96
N GLN A 159 8.99 20.42 -9.70
CA GLN A 159 7.83 21.23 -9.32
C GLN A 159 7.99 22.70 -9.74
N GLY A 160 9.19 23.26 -9.67
CA GLY A 160 9.48 24.62 -10.17
C GLY A 160 9.33 24.80 -11.69
N ARG A 161 9.21 23.71 -12.47
CA ARG A 161 8.93 23.72 -13.93
C ARG A 161 7.47 23.38 -14.25
N SER A 162 6.57 23.33 -13.26
CA SER A 162 5.21 22.85 -13.44
C SER A 162 4.29 23.89 -14.09
N ALA A 163 4.16 23.78 -15.41
CA ALA A 163 2.99 24.19 -16.18
C ALA A 163 2.47 22.93 -16.95
N PRO A 164 1.27 22.99 -17.57
CA PRO A 164 0.14 22.01 -17.71
C PRO A 164 0.21 20.50 -17.34
N GLY A 165 1.35 19.94 -16.92
CA GLY A 165 1.58 18.50 -16.76
C GLY A 165 1.12 17.87 -15.43
N THR A 166 0.71 18.66 -14.43
CA THR A 166 0.14 18.11 -13.18
C THR A 166 -1.15 17.34 -13.46
N SER A 167 -1.99 17.86 -14.37
CA SER A 167 -3.21 17.18 -14.82
C SER A 167 -2.94 15.89 -15.58
N SER A 168 -1.83 15.80 -16.34
CA SER A 168 -1.50 14.60 -17.12
C SER A 168 -0.89 13.52 -16.23
N LEU A 169 -0.02 13.88 -15.29
CA LEU A 169 0.52 12.94 -14.30
C LEU A 169 -0.58 12.38 -13.39
N ALA A 170 -1.51 13.23 -12.92
CA ALA A 170 -2.63 12.77 -12.10
C ALA A 170 -3.54 11.81 -12.87
N ARG A 171 -3.84 12.11 -14.14
CA ARG A 171 -4.58 11.19 -15.03
C ARG A 171 -3.84 9.87 -15.24
N GLN A 172 -2.53 9.90 -15.44
CA GLN A 172 -1.72 8.69 -15.61
C GLN A 172 -1.70 7.83 -14.35
N ARG A 173 -1.57 8.45 -13.17
CA ARG A 173 -1.66 7.72 -11.88
C ARG A 173 -3.02 7.09 -11.69
N LEU A 174 -4.10 7.81 -12.01
CA LEU A 174 -5.46 7.27 -11.95
C LEU A 174 -5.62 6.04 -12.86
N ALA A 175 -5.14 6.11 -14.11
CA ALA A 175 -5.18 4.98 -15.03
C ALA A 175 -4.40 3.76 -14.50
N ASN A 176 -3.26 3.97 -13.84
CA ASN A 176 -2.51 2.89 -13.20
C ASN A 176 -3.27 2.27 -12.01
N LEU A 177 -3.93 3.09 -11.18
CA LEU A 177 -4.76 2.60 -10.07
C LEU A 177 -5.97 1.81 -10.58
N GLU A 178 -6.61 2.26 -11.65
CA GLU A 178 -7.70 1.53 -12.31
C GLU A 178 -7.22 0.17 -12.85
N ALA A 179 -6.06 0.14 -13.50
CA ALA A 179 -5.46 -1.10 -13.99
C ALA A 179 -5.11 -2.06 -12.84
N LEU A 180 -4.62 -1.55 -11.70
CA LEU A 180 -4.34 -2.36 -10.52
C LEU A 180 -5.62 -2.94 -9.91
N VAL A 181 -6.67 -2.13 -9.77
CA VAL A 181 -7.98 -2.58 -9.28
C VAL A 181 -8.53 -3.70 -10.16
N GLU A 182 -8.45 -3.55 -11.48
CA GLU A 182 -8.92 -4.57 -12.41
C GLU A 182 -8.09 -5.84 -12.34
N ALA A 183 -6.75 -5.73 -12.31
CA ALA A 183 -5.86 -6.87 -12.16
C ALA A 183 -6.10 -7.62 -10.83
N SER A 184 -6.29 -6.90 -9.73
CA SER A 184 -6.60 -7.50 -8.42
C SER A 184 -7.94 -8.22 -8.42
N ARG A 185 -8.98 -7.65 -9.05
CA ARG A 185 -10.30 -8.30 -9.20
C ARG A 185 -10.22 -9.56 -10.06
N ALA A 186 -9.50 -9.51 -11.17
CA ALA A 186 -9.29 -10.68 -12.03
C ALA A 186 -8.55 -11.81 -11.29
N ALA A 187 -7.54 -11.48 -10.49
CA ALA A 187 -6.84 -12.44 -9.65
C ALA A 187 -7.74 -13.03 -8.55
N LEU A 188 -8.54 -12.19 -7.87
CA LEU A 188 -9.50 -12.61 -6.85
C LEU A 188 -10.66 -13.45 -7.42
N ALA A 189 -10.96 -13.34 -8.72
CA ALA A 189 -11.92 -14.24 -9.37
C ALA A 189 -11.41 -15.69 -9.42
N THR A 190 -10.08 -15.89 -9.36
CA THR A 190 -9.45 -17.21 -9.34
C THR A 190 -9.28 -17.73 -7.90
N ASP A 191 -8.85 -16.85 -6.99
CA ASP A 191 -8.75 -17.15 -5.55
C ASP A 191 -9.41 -16.04 -4.71
N PRO A 192 -10.71 -16.16 -4.40
CA PRO A 192 -11.43 -15.15 -3.62
C PRO A 192 -10.92 -15.00 -2.17
N ALA A 193 -10.19 -16.02 -1.67
CA ALA A 193 -9.74 -16.11 -0.29
C ALA A 193 -8.38 -15.45 -0.05
N ASP A 194 -7.71 -14.95 -1.08
CA ASP A 194 -6.36 -14.40 -0.92
C ASP A 194 -6.39 -13.11 -0.08
N PRO A 195 -5.86 -13.11 1.16
CA PRO A 195 -5.90 -11.96 2.04
C PRO A 195 -5.00 -10.82 1.53
N VAL A 196 -3.95 -11.14 0.77
CA VAL A 196 -2.99 -10.16 0.24
C VAL A 196 -3.64 -9.40 -0.91
N LEU A 197 -4.25 -10.10 -1.87
CA LEU A 197 -4.94 -9.46 -2.98
C LEU A 197 -6.14 -8.63 -2.53
N ASN A 198 -6.88 -9.10 -1.52
CA ASN A 198 -7.97 -8.32 -0.91
C ASN A 198 -7.44 -7.02 -0.28
N ALA A 199 -6.36 -7.08 0.50
CA ALA A 199 -5.76 -5.88 1.11
C ALA A 199 -5.27 -4.87 0.05
N TYR A 200 -4.64 -5.35 -1.03
CA TYR A 200 -4.23 -4.50 -2.15
C TYR A 200 -5.42 -3.88 -2.86
N LEU A 201 -6.49 -4.63 -3.10
CA LEU A 201 -7.71 -4.12 -3.73
C LEU A 201 -8.33 -2.99 -2.90
N PHE A 202 -8.48 -3.17 -1.59
CA PHE A 202 -9.02 -2.13 -0.71
C PHE A 202 -8.18 -0.86 -0.73
N THR A 203 -6.85 -1.02 -0.68
CA THR A 203 -5.92 0.13 -0.71
C THR A 203 -6.01 0.86 -2.05
N ALA A 204 -5.98 0.14 -3.17
CA ALA A 204 -6.04 0.71 -4.50
C ALA A 204 -7.37 1.44 -4.77
N VAL A 205 -8.49 0.89 -4.30
CA VAL A 205 -9.81 1.53 -4.41
C VAL A 205 -9.85 2.83 -3.61
N ALA A 206 -9.38 2.82 -2.36
CA ALA A 206 -9.35 4.01 -1.51
C ALA A 206 -8.48 5.13 -2.12
N GLU A 207 -7.29 4.79 -2.62
CA GLU A 207 -6.40 5.76 -3.28
C GLU A 207 -7.01 6.33 -4.56
N ARG A 208 -7.68 5.50 -5.37
CA ARG A 208 -8.39 5.94 -6.58
C ARG A 208 -9.49 6.95 -6.23
N ASP A 209 -10.30 6.66 -5.23
CA ASP A 209 -11.43 7.49 -4.85
C ASP A 209 -10.96 8.84 -4.26
N ALA A 210 -9.90 8.82 -3.44
CA ALA A 210 -9.25 10.03 -2.96
C ALA A 210 -8.70 10.88 -4.12
N MET A 211 -8.05 10.26 -5.11
CA MET A 211 -7.53 10.96 -6.29
C MET A 211 -8.65 11.58 -7.13
N MET A 212 -9.75 10.86 -7.33
CA MET A 212 -10.93 11.36 -8.04
C MET A 212 -11.53 12.58 -7.34
N SER A 213 -11.66 12.54 -6.01
CA SER A 213 -12.13 13.67 -5.20
C SER A 213 -11.21 14.90 -5.28
N GLN A 214 -9.89 14.69 -5.29
CA GLN A 214 -8.92 15.77 -5.50
C GLN A 214 -9.04 16.40 -6.89
N LEU A 215 -9.28 15.60 -7.94
CA LEU A 215 -9.49 16.10 -9.30
C LEU A 215 -10.82 16.86 -9.45
N SER A 216 -11.90 16.42 -8.79
CA SER A 216 -13.19 17.13 -8.81
C SER A 216 -13.13 18.44 -8.05
N SER A 217 -12.48 18.47 -6.88
CA SER A 217 -12.32 19.68 -6.08
C SER A 217 -11.43 20.72 -6.77
N ALA A 218 -10.35 20.30 -7.43
CA ALA A 218 -9.51 21.17 -8.26
C ALA A 218 -10.24 21.74 -9.48
N ARG A 219 -11.27 21.04 -10.00
CA ARG A 219 -12.10 21.53 -11.11
C ARG A 219 -13.19 22.49 -10.61
N GLY A 220 -13.76 22.25 -9.43
CA GLY A 220 -14.79 23.09 -8.82
C GLY A 220 -14.26 24.45 -8.32
N SER A 221 -13.00 24.52 -7.88
CA SER A 221 -12.35 25.79 -7.49
C SER A 221 -12.06 26.71 -8.67
N GLY A 222 -12.07 26.19 -9.91
CA GLY A 222 -11.89 26.96 -11.15
C GLY A 222 -13.19 27.46 -11.80
N SER A 223 -14.36 26.98 -11.35
CA SER A 223 -15.67 27.37 -11.89
C SER A 223 -16.45 28.26 -10.92
N GLY A 224 -15.95 29.47 -10.70
CA GLY A 224 -16.74 30.56 -10.12
C GLY A 224 -17.78 31.06 -11.12
N VAL A 225 -18.80 30.26 -11.41
CA VAL A 225 -19.97 30.72 -12.17
C VAL A 225 -20.93 31.36 -11.18
N VAL A 226 -20.90 32.69 -11.14
CA VAL A 226 -21.90 33.53 -10.51
C VAL A 226 -23.20 33.35 -11.28
N TRP A 227 -24.14 32.60 -10.72
CA TRP A 227 -25.53 32.65 -11.17
C TRP A 227 -26.12 33.99 -10.70
N ARG A 228 -26.41 34.85 -11.69
CA ARG A 228 -27.22 36.06 -11.53
C ARG A 228 -28.70 35.71 -11.67
#